data_AF-A0A9W6PRC3-F1
#
_entry.id   AF-A0A9W6PRC3-F1
#
_cell.length_a   1.000
_cell.length_b   1.000
_cell.length_c   1.000
_cell.angle_alpha   90.00
_cell.angle_beta   90.00
_cell.angle_gamma   90.00
#
_symmetry.space_group_name_H-M   'P 1'
#
loop_
_entity.id
_entity.type
_entity.pdbx_description
1 polymer ?
#
loop_
_entity_poly.entity_id
_entity_poly.type
_entity_poly.pdbx_seq_one_letter_code
_entity_poly.pdbx_strand_id
1 'polypeptide(L)'
;MEHPNPLAYALRTVVTTVYDIRSPREVCVPDLTDLVGAARSDTVYIESWWEALRLLGFLSSGQARVVFLVDLQGWTIDQSAAFLGLHRGTVSRLRDRGIKRLLGEVRKKS
;
A
#
# COMPACT_ATOMS: atom_id res chain seq x y z
N MET A 1 37.59 0.77 -3.93
CA MET A 1 37.13 1.50 -5.13
C MET A 1 35.84 2.20 -4.78
N GLU A 2 35.91 3.44 -4.31
CA GLU A 2 34.71 4.23 -4.01
C GLU A 2 34.13 4.76 -5.32
N HIS A 3 32.89 4.37 -5.64
CA HIS A 3 32.17 4.96 -6.77
C HIS A 3 31.76 6.38 -6.36
N PRO A 4 32.06 7.43 -7.16
CA PRO A 4 31.86 8.83 -6.79
C PRO A 4 30.40 9.22 -6.47
N ASN A 5 29.45 8.31 -6.71
CA ASN A 5 28.11 8.34 -6.14
C ASN A 5 27.58 6.91 -5.98
N PRO A 6 27.59 6.32 -4.77
CA PRO A 6 27.19 4.92 -4.56
C PRO A 6 25.70 4.69 -4.82
N LEU A 7 24.87 5.73 -4.66
CA LEU A 7 23.43 5.65 -4.89
C LEU A 7 23.11 5.64 -6.39
N ALA A 8 23.82 6.45 -7.18
CA ALA A 8 23.71 6.42 -8.64
C ALA A 8 24.18 5.08 -9.21
N TYR A 9 25.20 4.47 -8.62
CA TYR A 9 25.63 3.12 -8.98
C TYR A 9 24.56 2.09 -8.64
N ALA A 10 24.05 2.08 -7.41
CA ALA A 10 22.99 1.16 -7.00
C ALA A 10 21.73 1.29 -7.88
N LEU A 11 21.31 2.53 -8.17
CA LEU A 11 20.18 2.78 -9.05
C LEU A 11 20.46 2.27 -10.47
N ARG A 12 21.66 2.54 -11.01
CA ARG A 12 22.03 2.03 -12.33
C ARG A 12 22.08 0.52 -12.35
N THR A 13 22.62 -0.13 -11.32
CA THR A 13 22.65 -1.59 -11.22
C THR A 13 21.24 -2.15 -11.24
N VAL A 14 20.30 -1.58 -10.47
CA VAL A 14 18.89 -1.99 -10.46
C VAL A 14 18.22 -1.78 -11.83
N VAL A 15 18.44 -0.64 -12.47
CA VAL A 15 17.87 -0.35 -13.80
C VAL A 15 18.45 -1.30 -14.86
N THR A 16 19.75 -1.57 -14.81
CA THR A 16 20.42 -2.47 -15.76
C THR A 16 19.99 -3.91 -15.55
N THR A 17 19.87 -4.43 -14.31
CA THR A 17 19.33 -5.78 -14.10
C THR A 17 17.89 -5.90 -14.56
N VAL A 18 17.04 -4.91 -14.31
CA VAL A 18 15.65 -4.89 -14.82
C VAL A 18 15.62 -4.87 -16.36
N TYR A 19 16.52 -4.15 -17.00
CA TYR A 19 16.64 -4.11 -18.46
C TYR A 19 17.20 -5.41 -19.05
N ASP A 20 18.19 -6.02 -18.39
CA ASP A 20 18.78 -7.31 -18.79
C ASP A 20 17.79 -8.46 -18.63
N ILE A 21 16.92 -8.43 -17.60
CA ILE A 21 15.79 -9.36 -17.46
C ILE A 21 14.78 -9.18 -18.61
N ARG A 22 14.66 -7.96 -19.15
CA ARG A 22 13.80 -7.63 -20.30
C ARG A 22 14.43 -7.89 -21.65
N SER A 23 15.75 -7.99 -21.74
CA SER A 23 16.45 -8.29 -22.98
C SER A 23 16.38 -9.79 -23.24
N PRO A 24 15.82 -10.24 -24.37
CA PRO A 24 15.58 -11.67 -24.59
C PRO A 24 16.92 -12.38 -24.87
N ARG A 25 17.55 -12.90 -23.81
CA ARG A 25 18.33 -14.13 -23.92
C ARG A 25 17.33 -15.27 -24.02
N GLU A 26 17.61 -16.24 -24.89
CA GLU A 26 16.77 -17.43 -25.07
C GLU A 26 16.51 -18.11 -23.72
N VAL A 27 15.31 -17.91 -23.17
CA VAL A 27 14.85 -18.42 -21.89
C VAL A 27 13.43 -18.95 -22.11
N CYS A 28 13.15 -20.11 -21.53
CA CYS A 28 11.84 -20.76 -21.55
C CYS A 28 10.74 -19.75 -21.22
N VAL A 29 9.89 -19.45 -22.19
CA VAL A 29 8.89 -18.38 -22.14
C VAL A 29 7.76 -18.83 -21.18
N PRO A 30 7.60 -18.19 -20.00
CA PRO A 30 6.38 -18.35 -19.22
C PRO A 30 5.21 -17.81 -20.04
N ASP A 31 4.01 -18.39 -19.88
CA ASP A 31 2.82 -17.92 -20.59
C ASP A 31 2.68 -16.40 -20.39
N LEU A 32 2.69 -15.66 -21.51
CA LEU A 32 2.52 -14.20 -21.50
C LEU A 32 1.24 -13.78 -20.78
N THR A 33 0.23 -14.65 -20.77
CA THR A 33 -1.04 -14.44 -20.07
C THR A 33 -0.86 -14.33 -18.56
N ASP A 34 -0.04 -15.20 -17.97
CA ASP A 34 0.24 -15.22 -16.54
C ASP A 34 1.11 -14.03 -16.13
N LEU A 35 2.07 -13.64 -16.97
CA LEU A 35 2.92 -12.47 -16.72
C LEU A 35 2.15 -11.16 -16.84
N VAL A 36 1.27 -11.03 -17.84
CA VAL A 36 0.38 -9.86 -17.98
C VAL A 36 -0.65 -9.84 -16.86
N GLY A 37 -1.15 -11.00 -16.44
CA GLY A 37 -2.01 -11.15 -15.26
C GLY A 37 -1.34 -10.69 -13.99
N ALA A 38 -0.11 -11.16 -13.73
CA ALA A 38 0.70 -10.75 -12.58
C ALA A 38 1.00 -9.24 -12.60
N ALA A 39 1.51 -8.71 -13.71
CA ALA A 39 1.81 -7.28 -13.84
C ALA A 39 0.55 -6.39 -13.70
N ARG A 40 -0.60 -6.84 -14.22
CA ARG A 40 -1.89 -6.15 -14.04
C ARG A 40 -2.36 -6.22 -12.59
N SER A 41 -2.19 -7.36 -11.92
CA SER A 41 -2.54 -7.53 -10.51
C SER A 41 -1.67 -6.65 -9.60
N ASP A 42 -0.37 -6.55 -9.90
CA ASP A 42 0.56 -5.66 -9.20
C ASP A 42 0.17 -4.19 -9.39
N THR A 43 -0.20 -3.81 -10.62
CA THR A 43 -0.65 -2.45 -10.92
C THR A 43 -1.94 -2.12 -10.16
N VAL A 44 -2.93 -3.02 -10.16
CA VAL A 44 -4.19 -2.85 -9.42
C VAL A 44 -3.94 -2.77 -7.91
N TYR A 45 -3.02 -3.59 -7.39
CA TYR A 45 -2.65 -3.57 -5.98
C TYR A 45 -2.00 -2.22 -5.60
N ILE A 46 -1.04 -1.75 -6.40
CA ILE A 46 -0.37 -0.46 -6.18
C ILE A 46 -1.37 0.68 -6.25
N GLU A 47 -2.26 0.72 -7.26
CA GLU A 47 -3.29 1.74 -7.39
C GLU A 47 -4.27 1.73 -6.22
N SER A 48 -4.71 0.55 -5.79
CA SER A 48 -5.58 0.37 -4.63
C SER A 48 -4.93 0.86 -3.34
N TRP A 49 -3.63 0.57 -3.17
CA TRP A 49 -2.86 1.03 -2.02
C TRP A 49 -2.72 2.55 -1.99
N TRP A 50 -2.43 3.18 -3.13
CA TRP A 50 -2.37 4.64 -3.22
C TRP A 50 -3.71 5.31 -2.95
N GLU A 51 -4.81 4.76 -3.47
CA GLU A 51 -6.14 5.30 -3.18
C GLU A 51 -6.49 5.11 -1.69
N ALA A 52 -6.11 3.98 -1.06
CA ALA A 52 -6.31 3.77 0.37
C ALA A 52 -5.52 4.80 1.21
N LEU A 53 -4.26 5.08 0.87
CA LEU A 53 -3.47 6.12 1.52
C LEU A 53 -4.06 7.52 1.31
N ARG A 54 -4.53 7.83 0.10
CA ARG A 54 -5.21 9.08 -0.22
C ARG A 54 -6.46 9.26 0.64
N LEU A 55 -7.26 8.20 0.76
CA LEU A 55 -8.49 8.18 1.55
C LEU A 55 -8.21 8.38 3.04
N LEU A 56 -7.19 7.70 3.59
CA LEU A 56 -6.76 7.92 4.97
C LEU A 56 -6.33 9.37 5.23
N GLY A 57 -5.79 10.06 4.23
CA GLY A 57 -5.43 11.48 4.30
C GLY A 57 -6.60 12.43 4.59
N PHE A 58 -7.84 12.02 4.35
CA PHE A 58 -9.03 12.84 4.69
C PHE A 58 -9.44 12.72 6.16
N LEU A 59 -8.90 11.77 6.91
CA LEU A 59 -9.27 11.49 8.30
C LEU A 59 -8.39 12.27 9.28
N SER A 60 -8.87 12.45 10.51
CA SER A 60 -7.98 12.92 11.58
C SER A 60 -6.93 11.87 11.93
N SER A 61 -5.79 12.27 12.48
CA SER A 61 -4.72 11.33 12.87
C SER A 61 -5.21 10.18 13.76
N GLY A 62 -6.14 10.46 14.69
CA GLY A 62 -6.76 9.44 15.53
C GLY A 62 -7.62 8.44 14.75
N GLN A 63 -8.41 8.92 13.80
CA GLN A 63 -9.26 8.08 12.94
C GLN A 63 -8.41 7.25 11.96
N ALA A 64 -7.43 7.88 11.31
CA ALA A 64 -6.55 7.22 10.33
C ALA A 64 -5.79 6.05 10.94
N ARG A 65 -5.17 6.23 12.12
CA ARG A 65 -4.45 5.14 12.82
C ARG A 65 -5.35 3.96 13.15
N VAL A 66 -6.57 4.23 13.63
CA VAL A 66 -7.51 3.18 14.00
C VAL A 66 -8.02 2.43 12.77
N VAL A 67 -8.41 3.14 11.71
CA VAL A 67 -8.88 2.53 10.45
C VAL A 67 -7.76 1.73 9.79
N PHE A 68 -6.53 2.24 9.81
CA PHE A 68 -5.37 1.51 9.29
C PHE A 68 -5.15 0.18 10.02
N LEU A 69 -5.11 0.20 11.36
CA LEU A 69 -4.85 -1.02 12.13
C LEU A 69 -5.99 -2.03 12.00
N VAL A 70 -7.24 -1.59 12.17
CA VAL A 70 -8.38 -2.51 12.22
C VAL A 70 -8.78 -2.99 10.82
N ASP A 71 -8.94 -2.06 9.87
CA ASP A 71 -9.58 -2.35 8.60
C ASP A 71 -8.58 -2.67 7.48
N LEU A 72 -7.31 -2.22 7.58
CA LEU A 72 -6.27 -2.56 6.59
C LEU A 72 -5.27 -3.61 7.08
N GLN A 73 -4.86 -3.57 8.36
CA GLN A 73 -3.95 -4.56 8.94
C GLN A 73 -4.68 -5.76 9.58
N GLY A 74 -6.02 -5.71 9.66
CA GLY A 74 -6.83 -6.81 10.19
C GLY A 74 -6.73 -7.00 11.71
N TRP A 75 -6.26 -6.00 12.46
CA TRP A 75 -6.17 -6.08 13.91
C TRP A 75 -7.54 -6.03 14.56
N THR A 76 -7.70 -6.71 15.68
CA THR A 76 -8.90 -6.56 16.50
C THR A 76 -8.95 -5.17 17.16
N ILE A 77 -10.15 -4.76 17.58
CA ILE A 77 -10.34 -3.51 18.32
C ILE A 77 -9.51 -3.51 19.61
N ASP A 78 -9.44 -4.65 20.29
CA ASP A 78 -8.74 -4.76 21.57
C ASP A 78 -7.21 -4.71 21.41
N GLN A 79 -6.67 -5.36 20.35
CA GLN A 79 -5.25 -5.23 19.99
C GLN A 79 -4.89 -3.78 19.63
N SER A 80 -5.74 -3.12 18.84
CA SER A 80 -5.54 -1.72 18.45
C SER A 80 -5.64 -0.77 19.66
N ALA A 81 -6.56 -1.05 20.58
CA ALA A 81 -6.73 -0.31 21.83
C ALA A 81 -5.49 -0.41 22.72
N ALA A 82 -4.98 -1.64 22.91
CA ALA A 82 -3.76 -1.89 23.66
C ALA A 82 -2.54 -1.19 23.04
N PHE A 83 -2.36 -1.30 21.73
CA PHE A 83 -1.23 -0.70 21.03
C PHE A 83 -1.26 0.84 21.03
N LEU A 84 -2.45 1.45 20.87
CA LEU A 84 -2.59 2.90 20.85
C LEU A 84 -2.70 3.52 22.25
N GLY A 85 -2.73 2.71 23.31
CA GLY A 85 -2.96 3.19 24.68
C GLY A 85 -4.33 3.83 24.87
N LEU A 86 -5.36 3.34 24.17
CA LEU A 86 -6.71 3.90 24.17
C LEU A 86 -7.71 2.91 24.78
N HIS A 87 -8.82 3.43 25.31
CA HIS A 87 -9.95 2.59 25.69
C HIS A 87 -10.62 1.97 24.46
N ARG A 88 -11.07 0.72 24.56
CA ARG A 88 -11.80 -0.02 23.50
C ARG A 88 -12.90 0.83 22.85
N GLY A 89 -13.73 1.47 23.67
CA GLY A 89 -14.82 2.34 23.19
C GLY A 89 -14.35 3.59 22.44
N THR A 90 -13.15 4.10 22.73
CA THR A 90 -12.55 5.21 21.97
C THR A 90 -12.14 4.73 20.58
N VAL A 91 -11.53 3.56 20.48
CA VAL A 91 -11.17 2.92 19.20
C VAL A 91 -12.42 2.67 18.36
N SER A 92 -13.47 2.06 18.93
CA SER A 92 -14.73 1.83 18.20
C SER A 92 -15.33 3.12 17.64
N ARG A 93 -15.40 4.20 18.44
CA ARG A 93 -15.94 5.50 17.97
C ARG A 93 -15.06 6.18 16.94
N LEU A 94 -13.74 6.05 17.03
CA LEU A 94 -12.81 6.59 16.04
C LEU A 94 -12.94 5.84 14.72
N ARG A 95 -13.04 4.51 14.76
CA ARG A 95 -13.31 3.66 13.60
C ARG A 95 -14.62 4.05 12.92
N ASP A 96 -15.72 4.08 13.66
CA ASP A 96 -17.04 4.39 13.11
C ASP A 96 -17.09 5.77 12.43
N ARG A 97 -16.50 6.78 13.07
CA ARG A 97 -16.42 8.13 12.50
C ARG A 97 -15.49 8.17 11.27
N GLY A 98 -14.39 7.42 11.30
CA GLY A 98 -13.48 7.28 10.17
C GLY A 98 -14.18 6.67 8.96
N ILE A 99 -14.78 5.49 9.12
CA ILE A 99 -15.50 4.78 8.04
C ILE A 99 -16.65 5.63 7.48
N LYS A 100 -17.46 6.26 8.33
CA LYS A 100 -18.53 7.17 7.86
C LYS A 100 -17.98 8.31 7.00
N ARG A 101 -16.83 8.88 7.36
CA ARG A 101 -16.19 9.94 6.59
C ARG A 101 -15.64 9.44 5.25
N LEU A 102 -14.97 8.29 5.24
CA LEU A 102 -14.49 7.67 4.00
C LEU A 102 -15.64 7.35 3.03
N LEU A 103 -16.75 6.79 3.52
CA LEU A 103 -17.96 6.56 2.73
C LEU A 103 -18.60 7.85 2.20
N GLY A 104 -18.36 8.98 2.86
CA GLY A 104 -18.72 10.30 2.37
C GLY A 104 -17.83 10.73 1.19
N GLU A 105 -16.51 10.55 1.31
CA GLU A 105 -15.56 10.94 0.26
C GLU A 105 -15.64 10.06 -0.99
N VAL A 106 -15.82 8.75 -0.84
CA VAL A 106 -16.00 7.83 -1.98
C VAL A 106 -17.24 8.21 -2.79
N ARG A 107 -18.35 8.53 -2.12
CA ARG A 107 -19.61 8.88 -2.79
C ARG A 107 -19.55 10.20 -3.56
N LYS A 108 -18.68 11.14 -3.18
CA LYS A 108 -18.46 12.38 -3.93
C LYS A 108 -17.67 12.16 -5.23
N LYS A 109 -16.96 11.03 -5.34
CA LYS A 109 -16.12 10.66 -6.49
C LYS A 109 -16.91 9.88 -7.56
N SER A 110 -18.07 9.29 -7.21
CA SER A 110 -19.03 8.65 -8.12
C SER A 110 -20.02 9.65 -8.70
#